data_AF-A0A2W5QL72-F1
#
_entry.id   AF-A0A2W5QL72-F1
#
_cell.length_a   1.000
_cell.length_b   1.000
_cell.length_c   1.000
_cell.angle_alpha   90.00
_cell.angle_beta   90.00
_cell.angle_gamma   90.00
#
_symmetry.space_group_name_H-M   'P 1'
#
loop_
_entity.id
_entity.type
_entity.pdbx_description
1 polymer ?
#
loop_
_entity_poly.entity_id
_entity_poly.type
_entity_poly.pdbx_seq_one_letter_code
_entity_poly.pdbx_strand_id
1 'polypeptide(L)'
;MSKKIVNVGDFVEVLDSSFVEHGVKKGDFIYIAGDSIVAVSEKDPYQLRRLFVAAFMEDGHILADRKPFLIDGKRCKPVSEAKQQKFAEKMKQDFGEKNETSD
;
A
#
# COMPACT_ATOMS: atom_id res chain seq x y z
N MET A 1 -8.65 10.71 19.91
CA MET A 1 -8.53 10.37 18.48
C MET A 1 -8.00 8.95 18.38
N SER A 2 -8.79 8.02 17.87
CA SER A 2 -8.33 6.64 17.63
C SER A 2 -7.18 6.67 16.62
N LYS A 3 -6.01 6.13 16.97
CA LYS A 3 -4.90 5.95 16.01
C LYS A 3 -5.45 5.06 14.88
N LYS A 4 -5.67 5.62 13.70
CA LYS A 4 -6.09 4.83 12.53
C LYS A 4 -4.96 3.85 12.20
N ILE A 5 -5.24 2.56 12.39
CA ILE A 5 -4.32 1.45 12.12
C ILE A 5 -4.30 1.23 10.61
N VAL A 6 -3.11 0.99 10.03
CA VAL A 6 -2.95 0.59 8.63
C VAL A 6 -3.22 -0.91 8.51
N ASN A 7 -4.05 -1.30 7.55
CA ASN A 7 -4.40 -2.68 7.24
C ASN A 7 -4.14 -3.01 5.77
N VAL A 8 -4.12 -4.31 5.45
CA VAL A 8 -4.14 -4.78 4.07
C VAL A 8 -5.44 -4.34 3.40
N GLY A 9 -5.35 -3.85 2.17
CA GLY A 9 -6.46 -3.26 1.43
C GLY A 9 -6.61 -1.75 1.63
N ASP A 10 -5.87 -1.13 2.57
CA ASP A 10 -5.94 0.32 2.75
C ASP A 10 -5.15 1.05 1.67
N PHE A 11 -5.70 2.17 1.22
CA PHE A 11 -4.93 3.24 0.59
C PHE A 11 -4.31 4.12 1.67
N VAL A 12 -3.02 4.42 1.55
CA VAL A 12 -2.30 5.19 2.57
C VAL A 12 -1.48 6.31 1.94
N GLU A 13 -1.20 7.34 2.74
CA GLU A 13 -0.29 8.43 2.41
C GLU A 13 1.04 8.23 3.15
N VAL A 14 2.15 8.35 2.42
CA VAL A 14 3.51 8.18 2.96
C VAL A 14 3.91 9.43 3.75
N LEU A 15 4.42 9.24 4.98
CA LEU A 15 4.67 10.35 5.92
C LEU A 15 6.11 10.86 5.91
N ASP A 16 7.05 10.10 5.35
CA ASP A 16 8.47 10.45 5.33
C ASP A 16 9.17 10.04 4.02
N SER A 17 10.43 10.44 3.89
CA SER A 17 11.24 10.22 2.68
C SER A 17 12.13 8.97 2.79
N SER A 18 11.87 8.04 3.71
CA SER A 18 12.72 6.85 3.87
C SER A 18 12.58 5.83 2.75
N PHE A 19 11.68 6.04 1.79
CA PHE A 19 11.42 5.15 0.67
C PHE A 19 11.83 5.76 -0.69
N VAL A 20 12.64 6.82 -0.68
CA VAL A 20 13.13 7.48 -1.91
C VAL A 20 13.92 6.52 -2.80
N GLU A 21 14.62 5.54 -2.22
CA GLU A 21 15.31 4.48 -2.97
C GLU A 21 14.36 3.60 -3.79
N HIS A 22 13.10 3.50 -3.37
CA HIS A 22 12.04 2.84 -4.14
C HIS A 22 11.32 3.81 -5.10
N GLY A 23 11.76 5.06 -5.18
CA GLY A 23 11.10 6.11 -5.97
C GLY A 23 9.82 6.65 -5.33
N VAL A 24 9.63 6.45 -4.02
CA VAL A 24 8.46 6.92 -3.25
C VAL A 24 8.85 8.13 -2.40
N LYS A 25 8.05 9.19 -2.47
CA LYS A 25 8.25 10.44 -1.75
C LYS A 25 7.21 10.62 -0.65
N LYS A 26 7.55 11.47 0.32
CA LYS A 26 6.58 11.93 1.31
C LYS A 26 5.39 12.60 0.61
N GLY A 27 4.18 12.21 1.00
CA GLY A 27 2.92 12.68 0.43
C GLY A 27 2.38 11.81 -0.70
N ASP A 28 3.16 10.86 -1.22
CA ASP A 28 2.67 9.92 -2.23
C ASP A 28 1.59 9.01 -1.63
N PHE A 29 0.65 8.61 -2.49
CA PHE A 29 -0.37 7.62 -2.17
C PHE A 29 0.08 6.25 -2.67
N ILE A 30 -0.16 5.23 -1.86
CA ILE A 30 0.18 3.84 -2.18
C ILE A 30 -0.95 2.92 -1.69
N TYR A 31 -1.00 1.72 -2.27
CA TYR A 31 -1.97 0.69 -1.89
C TYR A 31 -1.27 -0.42 -1.10
N ILE A 32 -1.84 -0.81 0.04
CA ILE A 32 -1.32 -1.93 0.84
C ILE A 32 -1.89 -3.24 0.27
N ALA A 33 -1.09 -3.93 -0.54
CA ALA A 33 -1.49 -5.15 -1.23
C ALA A 33 -1.38 -6.41 -0.37
N GLY A 34 -0.61 -6.36 0.72
CA GLY A 34 -0.41 -7.50 1.62
C GLY A 34 0.48 -7.15 2.79
N ASP A 35 0.80 -8.15 3.60
CA ASP A 35 1.75 -8.04 4.70
C ASP A 35 2.70 -9.23 4.75
N SER A 36 3.83 -9.01 5.41
CA SER A 36 4.89 -10.00 5.59
C SER A 36 5.52 -9.83 6.96
N ILE A 37 5.89 -10.95 7.57
CA ILE A 37 6.63 -10.97 8.83
C ILE A 37 8.09 -11.21 8.48
N VAL A 38 8.96 -10.28 8.87
CA VAL A 38 10.41 -10.34 8.60
C VAL A 38 11.20 -10.19 9.89
N ALA A 39 12.40 -10.76 9.95
CA ALA A 39 13.33 -10.49 11.03
C ALA A 39 13.72 -9.00 11.03
N VAL A 40 13.88 -8.42 12.22
CA VAL A 40 14.35 -7.05 12.42
C VAL A 40 15.81 -6.93 12.00
N SER A 41 16.60 -7.98 12.26
CA SER A 41 18.01 -8.05 11.88
C SER A 41 18.43 -9.49 11.58
N GLU A 42 19.48 -9.67 10.79
CA GLU A 42 20.08 -10.99 10.54
C GLU A 42 20.75 -11.58 11.80
N LYS A 43 21.16 -10.72 12.75
CA LYS A 43 21.84 -11.14 13.98
C LYS A 43 20.89 -11.75 15.01
N ASP A 44 19.62 -11.39 14.95
CA ASP A 44 18.55 -11.96 15.78
C ASP A 44 17.34 -12.28 14.89
N PRO A 45 17.29 -13.49 14.33
CA PRO A 45 16.22 -13.89 13.42
C PRO A 45 14.89 -14.13 14.13
N TYR A 46 14.88 -14.20 15.47
CA TYR A 46 13.67 -14.43 16.26
C TYR A 46 12.93 -13.14 16.60
N GLN A 47 13.62 -11.99 16.51
CA GLN A 47 12.97 -10.70 16.63
C GLN A 47 12.26 -10.38 15.31
N LEU A 48 10.96 -10.65 15.27
CA LEU A 48 10.13 -10.44 14.07
C LEU A 48 9.41 -9.09 14.11
N ARG A 49 9.19 -8.51 12.93
CA ARG A 49 8.34 -7.34 12.71
C ARG A 49 7.43 -7.55 11.51
N ARG A 50 6.24 -6.94 11.56
CA ARG A 50 5.35 -6.87 10.40
C ARG A 50 5.76 -5.71 9.50
N LEU A 51 5.94 -6.00 8.22
CA LEU A 51 6.01 -5.03 7.14
C LEU A 51 4.83 -5.24 6.20
N PHE A 52 4.50 -4.19 5.47
CA PHE A 52 3.46 -4.22 4.45
C PHE A 52 4.07 -4.30 3.07
N VAL A 53 3.45 -5.08 2.19
CA VAL A 53 3.72 -5.10 0.76
C VAL A 53 2.90 -3.98 0.13
N ALA A 54 3.56 -2.98 -0.43
CA ALA A 54 2.93 -1.83 -1.04
C ALA A 54 3.07 -1.85 -2.57
N ALA A 55 1.97 -1.53 -3.24
CA ALA A 55 1.93 -1.26 -4.67
C ALA A 55 1.97 0.25 -4.92
N PHE A 56 2.67 0.65 -5.98
CA PHE A 56 2.74 2.04 -6.41
C PHE A 56 1.38 2.50 -6.94
N MET A 57 1.11 3.79 -6.78
CA MET A 57 -0.04 4.43 -7.42
C MET A 57 0.37 5.69 -8.17
N GLU A 58 -0.35 5.96 -9.24
CA GLU A 58 -0.26 7.21 -10.00
C GLU A 58 -1.67 7.62 -10.42
N ASP A 59 -2.01 8.90 -10.24
CA ASP A 59 -3.34 9.45 -10.51
C ASP A 59 -4.52 8.65 -9.90
N GLY A 60 -4.27 7.93 -8.81
CA GLY A 60 -5.28 7.11 -8.13
C GLY A 60 -5.48 5.71 -8.71
N HIS A 61 -4.66 5.29 -9.67
CA HIS A 61 -4.62 3.93 -10.23
C HIS A 61 -3.44 3.16 -9.66
N ILE A 62 -3.58 1.84 -9.52
CA ILE A 62 -2.49 0.97 -9.03
C ILE A 62 -1.60 0.57 -10.23
N LEU A 63 -0.30 0.76 -10.11
CA LEU A 63 0.68 0.39 -11.13
C LEU A 63 1.10 -1.07 -10.97
N ALA A 64 0.31 -2.00 -11.52
CA ALA A 64 0.50 -3.45 -11.37
C ALA A 64 1.75 -4.00 -12.10
N ASP A 65 2.27 -3.26 -13.06
CA ASP A 65 3.50 -3.56 -13.80
C ASP A 65 4.77 -3.26 -12.99
N ARG A 66 4.67 -2.40 -11.96
CA ARG A 66 5.79 -2.07 -11.08
C ARG A 66 5.93 -3.09 -9.96
N LYS A 67 7.17 -3.55 -9.75
CA LYS A 67 7.51 -4.45 -8.65
C LYS A 67 7.11 -3.82 -7.30
N PRO A 68 6.32 -4.51 -6.46
CA PRO A 68 5.96 -4.00 -5.15
C PRO A 68 7.17 -3.89 -4.22
N PHE A 69 7.04 -3.11 -3.15
CA PHE A 69 8.09 -2.85 -2.17
C PHE A 69 7.58 -3.03 -0.74
N LEU A 70 8.49 -3.13 0.22
CA LEU A 70 8.15 -3.28 1.64
C LEU A 70 8.14 -1.93 2.34
N ILE A 71 7.13 -1.71 3.19
CA ILE A 71 6.96 -0.48 3.97
C ILE A 71 6.55 -0.78 5.41
N ASP A 72 7.04 0.05 6.34
CA ASP A 72 6.63 0.02 7.74
C ASP A 72 5.36 0.87 7.91
N GLY A 73 4.28 0.27 8.44
CA GLY A 73 3.00 0.94 8.61
C GLY A 73 3.07 2.19 9.50
N LYS A 74 4.06 2.31 10.39
CA LYS A 74 4.24 3.52 11.21
C LYS A 74 4.62 4.76 10.41
N ARG A 75 5.10 4.57 9.17
CA ARG A 75 5.50 5.64 8.24
C ARG A 75 4.39 5.99 7.26
N CYS A 76 3.20 5.45 7.49
CA CYS A 76 2.02 5.67 6.66
C CYS A 76 0.85 6.12 7.54
N LYS A 77 -0.11 6.81 6.93
CA LYS A 77 -1.44 7.01 7.53
C LYS A 77 -2.51 6.59 6.53
N PRO A 78 -3.60 5.94 6.97
CA PRO A 78 -4.76 5.74 6.11
C PRO A 78 -5.27 7.08 5.58
N VAL A 79 -5.62 7.13 4.29
CA VAL A 79 -6.27 8.31 3.72
C VAL A 79 -7.70 8.46 4.30
N SER A 80 -8.35 9.60 4.03
CA SER A 80 -9.74 9.81 4.44
C SER A 80 -10.67 8.77 3.82
N GLU A 81 -11.81 8.48 4.46
CA GLU A 81 -12.79 7.49 3.95
C GLU A 81 -13.28 7.83 2.54
N ALA A 82 -13.51 9.11 2.25
CA ALA A 82 -13.86 9.57 0.91
C ALA A 82 -12.77 9.24 -0.13
N LYS A 83 -11.48 9.34 0.24
CA LYS A 83 -10.37 8.93 -0.64
C LYS A 83 -10.24 7.42 -0.75
N GLN A 84 -10.46 6.68 0.33
CA GLN A 84 -10.49 5.20 0.31
C GLN A 84 -11.51 4.72 -0.72
N GLN A 85 -12.74 5.24 -0.64
CA GLN A 85 -13.83 4.91 -1.57
C GLN A 85 -13.47 5.28 -3.00
N LYS A 86 -12.99 6.51 -3.24
CA LYS A 86 -12.59 6.98 -4.57
C LYS A 86 -11.53 6.09 -5.22
N PHE A 87 -10.50 5.70 -4.46
CA PHE A 87 -9.43 4.85 -4.99
C PHE A 87 -9.89 3.40 -5.15
N ALA A 88 -10.76 2.89 -4.27
CA ALA A 88 -11.35 1.56 -4.41
C ALA A 88 -12.22 1.46 -5.67
N GLU A 89 -12.97 2.50 -6.02
CA GLU A 89 -13.75 2.56 -7.27
C GLU A 89 -12.83 2.48 -8.50
N LYS A 90 -11.72 3.23 -8.50
CA LYS A 90 -10.73 3.16 -9.58
C LYS A 90 -10.10 1.77 -9.70
N MET A 91 -9.71 1.17 -8.58
CA MET A 91 -9.21 -0.21 -8.56
C MET A 91 -10.22 -1.19 -9.16
N LYS A 92 -11.52 -1.05 -8.87
CA LYS A 92 -12.57 -1.87 -9.51
C LYS A 92 -12.71 -1.62 -11.01
N GLN A 93 -12.45 -0.40 -11.48
CA GLN A 93 -12.44 -0.12 -12.92
C GLN A 93 -11.23 -0.75 -13.62
N ASP A 94 -10.07 -0.72 -12.96
CA ASP A 94 -8.82 -1.23 -13.51
C ASP A 94 -8.76 -2.77 -13.52
N PHE A 95 -9.28 -3.42 -12.46
CA PHE A 95 -9.10 -4.86 -12.21
C PHE A 95 -10.40 -5.62 -11.97
N GLY A 96 -11.56 -4.95 -11.95
CA GLY A 96 -12.85 -5.63 -11.83
C GLY A 96 -13.10 -6.49 -13.06
N GLU A 97 -13.70 -7.67 -12.85
CA GLU A 97 -14.08 -8.58 -13.93
C GLU A 97 -14.94 -7.82 -14.94
N LYS A 98 -14.41 -7.61 -16.15
CA LYS A 98 -15.28 -7.45 -17.30
C LYS A 98 -15.96 -8.80 -17.45
N ASN A 99 -17.21 -8.90 -17.00
CA ASN A 99 -18.06 -10.03 -17.34
C ASN A 99 -18.00 -10.19 -18.86
N GLU A 100 -17.28 -11.22 -19.31
CA GLU A 100 -17.24 -11.65 -20.69
C GLU A 100 -18.67 -11.97 -21.08
N THR A 101 -19.32 -11.03 -21.78
CA THR A 101 -20.51 -11.34 -22.55
C THR A 101 -19.98 -11.99 -23.81
N SER A 102 -19.73 -13.30 -23.73
CA SER A 102 -19.55 -14.16 -24.88
C SER A 102 -20.93 -14.34 -25.52
N ASP A 103 -21.21 -13.58 -26.57
CA ASP A 103 -22.24 -13.90 -27.56
C ASP A 103 -21.83 -15.14 -28.38
#